data_AF-A0A936PPZ2-F1
#
_entry.id   AF-A0A936PPZ2-F1
#
_cell.length_a   1.000
_cell.length_b   1.000
_cell.length_c   1.000
_cell.angle_alpha   90.00
_cell.angle_beta   90.00
_cell.angle_gamma   90.00
#
_symmetry.space_group_name_H-M   'P 1'
#
loop_
_entity.id
_entity.type
_entity.pdbx_description
1 polymer ?
#
loop_
_entity_poly.entity_id
_entity_poly.type
_entity_poly.pdbx_seq_one_letter_code
_entity_poly.pdbx_strand_id
1 'polypeptide(L)'
;MHPSLSTVLPPRSLLQVAIVLFVWASLLYGRALGYGFVYDDVVLIAENPALGDLTTLPEALTHELFHFAEGRRATPYWRPTVTLSYYVDHLLGGGAAWMFHLTNLISFTALGLGLWRLVATRVGEAAAWAVTCLFLAHPLQVEGAVNIAGRTDLLCGAALIWTVQARGALGVVLGTLVACGAKELGALAPALVALLGAPGAWRASAAVVALWLGARGVVLSGETIEAAGPTAQSVREAGARAAWLFTRALAPTALAPGLTLPPVSGTQAVLGWLAVVALTAAGSGGTGRA
;
A
#
# COMPACT_ATOMS: atom_id res chain seq x y z
N MET A 1 -12.09 54.43 -9.00
CA MET A 1 -11.73 53.78 -7.72
C MET A 1 -12.24 52.34 -7.77
N HIS A 2 -11.37 51.40 -8.12
CA HIS A 2 -11.68 49.96 -8.11
C HIS A 2 -11.05 49.37 -6.84
N PRO A 3 -11.80 48.77 -5.91
CA PRO A 3 -11.20 48.03 -4.82
C PRO A 3 -10.67 46.69 -5.36
N SER A 4 -9.36 46.50 -5.28
CA SER A 4 -8.71 45.23 -5.56
C SER A 4 -9.07 44.22 -4.47
N LEU A 5 -10.05 43.37 -4.75
CA LEU A 5 -10.33 42.16 -3.98
C LEU A 5 -9.26 41.11 -4.27
N SER A 6 -8.07 41.29 -3.69
CA SER A 6 -7.09 40.22 -3.51
C SER A 6 -7.10 39.81 -2.04
N THR A 7 -8.21 39.23 -1.59
CA THR A 7 -8.19 38.42 -0.37
C THR A 7 -7.48 37.11 -0.71
N VAL A 8 -6.15 37.15 -0.74
CA VAL A 8 -5.31 35.96 -0.74
C VAL A 8 -5.53 35.30 0.61
N LEU A 9 -6.37 34.26 0.65
CA LEU A 9 -6.53 33.44 1.85
C LEU A 9 -5.13 32.99 2.31
N PRO A 10 -4.85 33.00 3.63
CA PRO A 10 -3.58 32.50 4.12
C PRO A 10 -3.43 31.02 3.71
N PRO A 11 -2.20 30.54 3.44
CA PRO A 11 -1.98 29.15 3.10
C PRO A 11 -2.56 28.25 4.20
N ARG A 12 -3.48 27.35 3.81
CA ARG A 12 -4.15 26.45 4.75
C ARG A 12 -3.12 25.56 5.43
N SER A 13 -3.25 25.36 6.74
CA SER A 13 -2.36 24.43 7.44
C SER A 13 -2.70 23.00 7.02
N LEU A 14 -1.69 22.11 7.03
CA LEU A 14 -1.89 20.70 6.67
C LEU A 14 -2.97 20.03 7.56
N LEU A 15 -3.09 20.48 8.81
CA LEU A 15 -4.14 20.03 9.73
C LEU A 15 -5.54 20.44 9.25
N GLN A 16 -5.74 21.68 8.78
CA GLN A 16 -7.03 22.10 8.24
C GLN A 16 -7.43 21.26 7.02
N VAL A 17 -6.48 21.00 6.13
CA VAL A 17 -6.70 20.13 4.97
C VAL A 17 -7.05 18.71 5.42
N ALA A 18 -6.32 18.16 6.39
CA ALA A 18 -6.58 16.83 6.93
C ALA A 18 -8.00 16.73 7.52
N ILE A 19 -8.44 17.73 8.28
CA ILE A 19 -9.79 17.78 8.85
C ILE A 19 -10.85 17.80 7.73
N VAL A 20 -10.67 18.65 6.72
CA VAL A 20 -11.63 18.73 5.59
C VAL A 20 -11.70 17.40 4.84
N LEU A 21 -10.56 16.78 4.55
CA LEU A 21 -10.51 15.48 3.87
C LEU A 21 -11.08 14.35 4.73
N PHE A 22 -10.84 14.37 6.05
CA PHE A 22 -11.42 13.40 6.97
C PHE A 22 -12.94 13.51 7.01
N VAL A 23 -13.48 14.72 7.08
CA VAL A 23 -14.93 14.97 7.03
C VAL A 23 -15.49 14.49 5.68
N TRP A 24 -14.82 14.81 4.56
CA TRP A 24 -15.24 14.34 3.24
C TRP A 24 -15.27 12.81 3.13
N ALA A 25 -14.19 12.14 3.55
CA ALA A 25 -14.13 10.68 3.58
C ALA A 25 -15.19 10.07 4.52
N SER A 26 -15.45 10.70 5.67
CA SER A 26 -16.47 10.26 6.63
C SER A 26 -17.89 10.39 6.08
N LEU A 27 -18.18 11.44 5.31
CA LEU A 27 -19.49 11.59 4.65
C LEU A 27 -19.73 10.49 3.61
N LEU A 28 -18.68 10.07 2.91
CA LEU A 28 -18.76 9.04 1.87
C LEU A 28 -18.77 7.61 2.44
N TYR A 29 -17.91 7.32 3.42
CA TYR A 29 -17.62 5.97 3.89
C TYR A 29 -17.86 5.74 5.38
N GLY A 30 -18.20 6.77 6.16
CA GLY A 30 -18.34 6.69 7.62
C GLY A 30 -19.42 5.73 8.10
N ARG A 31 -20.39 5.38 7.25
CA ARG A 31 -21.36 4.30 7.54
C ARG A 31 -20.69 2.95 7.77
N ALA A 32 -19.48 2.74 7.24
CA ALA A 32 -18.70 1.52 7.44
C ALA A 32 -18.35 1.27 8.92
N LEU A 33 -18.31 2.30 9.76
CA LEU A 33 -18.10 2.14 11.20
C LEU A 33 -19.19 1.28 11.87
N GLY A 34 -20.39 1.20 11.27
CA GLY A 34 -21.48 0.35 11.75
C GLY A 34 -21.56 -1.02 11.06
N TYR A 35 -20.63 -1.35 10.17
CA TYR A 35 -20.58 -2.66 9.51
C TYR A 35 -19.84 -3.69 10.39
N GLY A 36 -20.10 -4.97 10.11
CA GLY A 36 -19.41 -6.09 10.73
C GLY A 36 -18.28 -6.62 9.85
N PHE A 37 -17.61 -7.67 10.34
CA PHE A 37 -16.56 -8.37 9.60
C PHE A 37 -17.14 -9.12 8.39
N VAL A 38 -16.45 -9.03 7.25
CA VAL A 38 -16.81 -9.72 6.01
C VAL A 38 -15.59 -10.38 5.37
N TYR A 39 -15.80 -11.48 4.64
CA TYR A 39 -14.74 -12.19 3.90
C TYR A 39 -13.50 -12.49 4.74
N ASP A 40 -12.33 -11.96 4.35
CA ASP A 40 -11.06 -12.20 5.03
C ASP A 40 -11.02 -11.61 6.43
N ASP A 41 -11.85 -10.60 6.73
CA ASP A 41 -11.93 -10.02 8.07
C ASP A 41 -12.37 -11.04 9.11
N VAL A 42 -13.24 -11.98 8.71
CA VAL A 42 -13.73 -13.03 9.62
C VAL A 42 -12.56 -13.87 10.11
N VAL A 43 -11.74 -14.35 9.17
CA VAL A 43 -10.64 -15.27 9.46
C VAL A 43 -9.44 -14.53 10.07
N LEU A 44 -9.11 -13.35 9.55
CA LEU A 44 -7.97 -12.57 10.01
C LEU A 44 -8.21 -11.94 11.37
N ILE A 45 -9.47 -11.62 11.70
CA ILE A 45 -9.84 -10.79 12.85
C ILE A 45 -10.81 -11.52 13.78
N ALA A 46 -12.02 -11.81 13.31
CA ALA A 46 -13.10 -12.29 14.19
C ALA A 46 -12.82 -13.67 14.80
N GLU A 47 -12.19 -14.55 14.05
CA GLU A 47 -11.92 -15.95 14.42
C GLU A 47 -10.46 -16.18 14.81
N ASN A 48 -9.62 -15.13 14.79
CA ASN A 48 -8.20 -15.25 15.08
C ASN A 48 -7.97 -15.18 16.60
N PRO A 49 -7.67 -16.31 17.28
CA PRO A 49 -7.53 -16.33 18.73
C PRO A 49 -6.29 -15.60 19.24
N ALA A 50 -5.32 -15.32 18.37
CA ALA A 50 -4.10 -14.60 18.72
C ALA A 50 -4.34 -13.09 18.87
N LEU A 51 -5.36 -12.54 18.19
CA LEU A 51 -5.69 -11.12 18.31
C LEU A 51 -6.30 -10.84 19.67
N GLY A 52 -5.54 -10.11 20.50
CA GLY A 52 -5.92 -9.76 21.87
C GLY A 52 -4.93 -10.24 22.92
N ASP A 53 -4.10 -11.24 22.60
CA ASP A 53 -3.01 -11.69 23.46
C ASP A 53 -1.67 -11.18 22.94
N LEU A 54 -1.12 -10.16 23.61
CA LEU A 54 0.18 -9.58 23.24
C LEU A 54 1.35 -10.56 23.31
N THR A 55 1.21 -11.69 24.00
CA THR A 55 2.27 -12.73 24.04
C THR A 55 2.42 -13.45 22.70
N THR A 56 1.38 -13.45 21.86
CA THR A 56 1.39 -14.04 20.51
C THR A 56 1.93 -13.09 19.44
N LEU A 57 2.06 -11.79 19.75
CA LEU A 57 2.48 -10.78 18.78
C LEU A 57 3.84 -11.07 18.12
N PRO A 58 4.89 -11.52 18.85
CA PRO A 58 6.17 -11.87 18.22
C PRO A 58 6.01 -12.96 17.15
N GLU A 59 5.20 -13.99 17.43
CA GLU A 59 4.91 -15.07 16.49
C GLU A 59 4.12 -14.54 15.28
N ALA A 60 3.09 -13.72 15.52
CA ALA A 60 2.28 -13.11 14.47
C ALA A 60 3.10 -12.22 13.50
N LEU A 61 4.17 -11.58 13.99
CA LEU A 61 5.04 -10.74 13.17
C LEU A 61 6.08 -11.55 12.38
N THR A 62 6.34 -12.80 12.77
CA THR A 62 7.35 -13.67 12.14
C THR A 62 6.75 -14.79 11.30
N HIS A 63 5.43 -14.79 11.08
CA HIS A 63 4.72 -15.75 10.22
C HIS A 63 3.87 -15.04 9.16
N GLU A 64 3.28 -15.83 8.26
CA GLU A 64 2.38 -15.32 7.22
C GLU A 64 1.06 -14.76 7.80
N LEU A 65 0.39 -13.90 7.05
CA LEU A 65 -0.77 -13.12 7.50
C LEU A 65 -1.92 -14.00 8.00
N PHE A 66 -2.12 -15.16 7.39
CA PHE A 66 -3.14 -16.15 7.73
C PHE A 66 -2.60 -17.29 8.60
N HIS A 67 -1.45 -17.13 9.28
CA HIS A 67 -0.85 -18.19 10.12
C HIS A 67 -1.82 -18.78 11.16
N PHE A 68 -2.63 -17.92 11.80
CA PHE A 68 -3.63 -18.34 12.80
C PHE A 68 -5.00 -18.70 12.18
N ALA A 69 -5.11 -18.72 10.86
CA ALA A 69 -6.34 -19.06 10.16
C ALA A 69 -6.50 -20.58 10.01
N GLU A 70 -7.27 -21.20 10.90
CA GLU A 70 -7.58 -22.62 10.79
C GLU A 70 -8.24 -22.96 9.44
N GLY A 71 -7.78 -24.01 8.77
CA GLY A 71 -8.39 -24.51 7.53
C GLY A 71 -8.07 -23.70 6.25
N ARG A 72 -7.31 -22.60 6.33
CA ARG A 72 -6.75 -21.93 5.15
C ARG A 72 -5.43 -22.58 4.75
N ARG A 73 -5.14 -22.63 3.44
CA ARG A 73 -3.82 -23.03 2.93
C ARG A 73 -2.85 -21.89 3.21
N ALA A 74 -1.64 -22.22 3.69
CA ALA A 74 -0.55 -21.28 3.89
C ALA A 74 -0.41 -20.33 2.70
N THR A 75 -0.47 -19.03 2.97
CA THR A 75 -0.34 -18.00 1.94
C THR A 75 1.05 -17.39 1.97
N PRO A 76 1.64 -17.01 0.82
CA PRO A 76 2.96 -16.40 0.79
C PRO A 76 2.92 -14.91 1.20
N TYR A 77 2.07 -14.51 2.14
CA TYR A 77 1.82 -13.12 2.50
C TYR A 77 2.40 -12.76 3.87
N TRP A 78 3.66 -12.33 3.90
CA TRP A 78 4.23 -11.75 5.11
C TRP A 78 3.88 -10.25 5.21
N ARG A 79 3.09 -9.86 6.22
CA ARG A 79 2.44 -8.54 6.32
C ARG A 79 2.54 -7.91 7.71
N PRO A 80 3.76 -7.74 8.27
CA PRO A 80 3.94 -7.33 9.66
C PRO A 80 3.31 -5.96 10.00
N THR A 81 3.23 -5.03 9.04
CA THR A 81 2.57 -3.73 9.28
C THR A 81 1.06 -3.91 9.46
N VAL A 82 0.42 -4.74 8.64
CA VAL A 82 -1.02 -5.01 8.73
C VAL A 82 -1.32 -5.78 10.01
N THR A 83 -0.56 -6.85 10.29
CA THR A 83 -0.69 -7.63 11.53
C THR A 83 -0.60 -6.73 12.75
N LEU A 84 0.45 -5.90 12.84
CA LEU A 84 0.60 -4.97 13.97
C LEU A 84 -0.60 -4.01 14.09
N SER A 85 -1.11 -3.51 12.97
CA SER A 85 -2.29 -2.62 12.99
C SER A 85 -3.55 -3.30 13.52
N TYR A 86 -3.73 -4.61 13.28
CA TYR A 86 -4.86 -5.36 13.83
C TYR A 86 -4.72 -5.59 15.33
N TYR A 87 -3.51 -5.87 15.84
CA TYR A 87 -3.29 -5.94 17.28
C TYR A 87 -3.60 -4.60 17.97
N VAL A 88 -3.13 -3.48 17.39
CA VAL A 88 -3.41 -2.15 17.93
C VAL A 88 -4.92 -1.88 17.95
N ASP A 89 -5.63 -2.16 16.86
CA ASP A 89 -7.07 -1.95 16.81
C ASP A 89 -7.83 -2.86 17.78
N HIS A 90 -7.40 -4.12 17.92
CA HIS A 90 -8.00 -5.04 18.87
C HIS A 90 -7.84 -4.54 20.31
N LEU A 91 -6.66 -4.01 20.67
CA LEU A 91 -6.42 -3.43 21.99
C LEU A 91 -7.26 -2.19 22.26
N LEU A 92 -7.41 -1.31 21.27
CA LEU A 92 -8.15 -0.05 21.43
C LEU A 92 -9.67 -0.25 21.35
N GLY A 93 -10.12 -1.18 20.52
CA GLY A 93 -11.53 -1.43 20.21
C GLY A 93 -12.13 -2.66 20.90
N GLY A 94 -11.34 -3.41 21.66
CA GLY A 94 -11.76 -4.66 22.30
C GLY A 94 -12.24 -5.72 21.29
N GLY A 95 -11.64 -5.75 20.10
CA GLY A 95 -12.04 -6.64 19.01
C GLY A 95 -13.30 -6.21 18.24
N ALA A 96 -13.88 -5.05 18.54
CA ALA A 96 -15.07 -4.58 17.83
C ALA A 96 -14.74 -4.02 16.43
N ALA A 97 -15.53 -4.43 15.42
CA ALA A 97 -15.31 -4.08 14.00
C ALA A 97 -15.18 -2.58 13.73
N TRP A 98 -15.90 -1.74 14.46
CA TRP A 98 -15.89 -0.29 14.26
C TRP A 98 -14.48 0.33 14.38
N MET A 99 -13.62 -0.20 15.27
CA MET A 99 -12.26 0.32 15.44
C MET A 99 -11.41 0.02 14.20
N PHE A 100 -11.56 -1.17 13.63
CA PHE A 100 -10.86 -1.54 12.42
C PHE A 100 -11.30 -0.71 11.21
N HIS A 101 -12.60 -0.46 11.07
CA HIS A 101 -13.11 0.46 10.04
C HIS A 101 -12.61 1.90 10.26
N LEU A 102 -12.50 2.37 11.52
CA LEU A 102 -11.97 3.68 11.82
C LEU A 102 -10.51 3.81 11.40
N THR A 103 -9.68 2.80 11.68
CA THR A 103 -8.28 2.78 11.24
C THR A 103 -8.16 2.78 9.71
N ASN A 104 -9.05 2.11 8.99
CA ASN A 104 -9.11 2.22 7.52
C ASN A 104 -9.47 3.63 7.07
N LEU A 105 -10.48 4.25 7.67
CA LEU A 105 -10.90 5.62 7.34
C LEU A 105 -9.79 6.64 7.58
N ILE A 106 -9.05 6.50 8.70
CA ILE A 106 -7.87 7.32 9.01
C ILE A 106 -6.77 7.08 7.98
N SER A 107 -6.46 5.82 7.66
CA SER A 107 -5.43 5.46 6.68
C SER A 107 -5.77 5.98 5.27
N PHE A 108 -7.03 5.88 4.87
CA PHE A 108 -7.54 6.41 3.60
C PHE A 108 -7.46 7.94 3.54
N THR A 109 -7.76 8.61 4.65
CA THR A 109 -7.57 10.05 4.78
C THR A 109 -6.09 10.43 4.70
N ALA A 110 -5.20 9.68 5.34
CA ALA A 110 -3.76 9.90 5.29
C ALA A 110 -3.19 9.73 3.87
N LEU A 111 -3.70 8.75 3.11
CA LEU A 111 -3.41 8.58 1.68
C LEU A 111 -3.89 9.81 0.88
N GLY A 112 -5.15 10.23 1.05
CA GLY A 112 -5.71 11.40 0.38
C GLY A 112 -4.96 12.70 0.68
N LEU A 113 -4.57 12.90 1.94
CA LEU A 113 -3.76 14.05 2.38
C LEU A 113 -2.37 14.05 1.74
N GLY A 114 -1.74 12.88 1.67
CA GLY A 114 -0.47 12.69 0.98
C GLY A 114 -0.58 13.05 -0.50
N LEU A 115 -1.66 12.60 -1.17
CA LEU A 115 -1.96 12.92 -2.56
C LEU A 115 -2.20 14.42 -2.77
N TRP A 116 -3.01 15.03 -1.90
CA TRP A 116 -3.29 16.46 -1.97
C TRP A 116 -1.98 17.27 -1.88
N ARG A 117 -1.11 16.95 -0.91
CA ARG A 117 0.16 17.66 -0.74
C ARG A 117 1.08 17.45 -1.94
N LEU A 118 1.12 16.25 -2.49
CA LEU A 118 1.94 15.91 -3.66
C LEU A 118 1.54 16.76 -4.88
N VAL A 119 0.23 16.89 -5.13
CA VAL A 119 -0.32 17.66 -6.25
C VAL A 119 -0.24 19.16 -5.98
N ALA A 120 -0.51 19.61 -4.75
CA ALA A 120 -0.46 21.03 -4.39
C ALA A 120 0.94 21.61 -4.59
N THR A 121 1.98 20.83 -4.29
CA THR A 121 3.39 21.23 -4.43
C THR A 121 3.92 21.17 -5.86
N ARG A 122 3.28 20.43 -6.78
CA ARG A 122 3.76 20.23 -8.15
C ARG A 122 2.91 20.90 -9.23
N VAL A 123 1.61 21.02 -8.99
CA VAL A 123 0.62 21.48 -9.97
C VAL A 123 -0.11 22.71 -9.45
N GLY A 124 -0.56 22.67 -8.21
CA GLY A 124 -1.24 23.79 -7.55
C GLY A 124 -2.42 23.35 -6.68
N GLU A 125 -2.85 24.23 -5.78
CA GLU A 125 -3.84 23.91 -4.75
C GLU A 125 -5.22 23.55 -5.33
N ALA A 126 -5.69 24.26 -6.36
CA ALA A 126 -6.99 23.98 -6.98
C ALA A 126 -7.03 22.56 -7.60
N ALA A 127 -5.97 22.17 -8.32
CA ALA A 127 -5.82 20.83 -8.86
C ALA A 127 -5.74 19.78 -7.76
N ALA A 128 -5.05 20.07 -6.65
CA ALA A 128 -4.94 19.17 -5.52
C ALA A 128 -6.30 18.85 -4.89
N TRP A 129 -7.15 19.87 -4.68
CA TRP A 129 -8.51 19.65 -4.18
C TRP A 129 -9.35 18.84 -5.17
N ALA A 130 -9.33 19.19 -6.45
CA ALA A 130 -10.10 18.48 -7.47
C ALA A 130 -9.69 17.00 -7.53
N VAL A 131 -8.39 16.72 -7.68
CA VAL A 131 -7.85 15.35 -7.81
C VAL A 131 -8.11 14.54 -6.55
N THR A 132 -7.83 15.08 -5.36
CA THR A 132 -8.00 14.31 -4.11
C THR A 132 -9.46 14.07 -3.78
N CYS A 133 -10.35 15.06 -3.94
CA CYS A 133 -11.78 14.85 -3.68
C CYS A 133 -12.39 13.85 -4.66
N LEU A 134 -12.01 13.91 -5.95
CA LEU A 134 -12.43 12.93 -6.95
C LEU A 134 -11.88 11.53 -6.64
N PHE A 135 -10.61 11.41 -6.27
CA PHE A 135 -10.00 10.15 -5.85
C PHE A 135 -10.76 9.53 -4.68
N LEU A 136 -11.02 10.30 -3.62
CA LEU A 136 -11.73 9.81 -2.44
C LEU A 136 -13.17 9.43 -2.78
N ALA A 137 -13.85 10.14 -3.67
CA ALA A 137 -15.22 9.83 -4.10
C ALA A 137 -15.32 8.70 -5.13
N HIS A 138 -14.19 8.21 -5.66
CA HIS A 138 -14.20 7.26 -6.77
C HIS A 138 -14.66 5.86 -6.31
N PRO A 139 -15.63 5.21 -6.98
CA PRO A 139 -16.17 3.90 -6.57
C PRO A 139 -15.12 2.78 -6.45
N LEU A 140 -14.03 2.85 -7.23
CA LEU A 140 -12.90 1.91 -7.11
C LEU A 140 -12.23 1.92 -5.74
N GLN A 141 -12.41 2.98 -4.92
CA GLN A 141 -11.86 3.03 -3.58
C GLN A 141 -12.72 2.32 -2.53
N VAL A 142 -13.95 1.90 -2.88
CA VAL A 142 -14.88 1.29 -1.91
C VAL A 142 -14.26 0.06 -1.25
N GLU A 143 -13.58 -0.80 -2.03
CA GLU A 143 -12.92 -1.98 -1.48
C GLU A 143 -11.85 -1.60 -0.45
N GLY A 144 -10.95 -0.67 -0.77
CA GLY A 144 -9.93 -0.22 0.18
C GLY A 144 -10.52 0.48 1.42
N ALA A 145 -11.51 1.36 1.22
CA ALA A 145 -12.05 2.22 2.27
C ALA A 145 -13.02 1.50 3.21
N VAL A 146 -13.77 0.50 2.73
CA VAL A 146 -14.85 -0.15 3.49
C VAL A 146 -14.45 -1.55 3.98
N ASN A 147 -13.78 -2.36 3.15
CA ASN A 147 -13.33 -3.69 3.54
C ASN A 147 -12.13 -3.57 4.49
N ILE A 148 -12.16 -4.21 5.67
CA ILE A 148 -11.07 -4.06 6.64
C ILE A 148 -9.77 -4.62 6.07
N ALA A 149 -9.80 -5.82 5.46
CA ALA A 149 -8.65 -6.45 4.81
C ALA A 149 -8.03 -5.61 3.67
N GLY A 150 -8.83 -4.74 3.05
CA GLY A 150 -8.39 -3.74 2.07
C GLY A 150 -7.36 -2.74 2.63
N ARG A 151 -7.19 -2.70 3.96
CA ARG A 151 -6.16 -1.94 4.68
C ARG A 151 -4.76 -2.13 4.13
N THR A 152 -4.45 -3.34 3.66
CA THR A 152 -3.18 -3.69 3.03
C THR A 152 -2.79 -2.67 1.94
N ASP A 153 -3.74 -2.27 1.10
CA ASP A 153 -3.55 -1.27 0.06
C ASP A 153 -3.49 0.15 0.61
N LEU A 154 -4.35 0.48 1.58
CA LEU A 154 -4.39 1.81 2.19
C LEU A 154 -3.07 2.17 2.86
N LEU A 155 -2.56 1.28 3.72
CA LEU A 155 -1.30 1.48 4.44
C LEU A 155 -0.11 1.53 3.48
N CYS A 156 -0.08 0.65 2.47
CA CYS A 156 0.98 0.65 1.47
C CYS A 156 0.97 1.94 0.65
N GLY A 157 -0.19 2.34 0.11
CA GLY A 157 -0.34 3.55 -0.69
C GLY A 157 -0.02 4.81 0.12
N ALA A 158 -0.55 4.92 1.34
CA ALA A 158 -0.25 6.03 2.24
C ALA A 158 1.26 6.11 2.52
N ALA A 159 1.88 5.00 2.91
CA ALA A 159 3.30 4.96 3.20
C ALA A 159 4.14 5.38 1.97
N LEU A 160 3.85 4.84 0.78
CA LEU A 160 4.56 5.20 -0.44
C LEU A 160 4.46 6.69 -0.78
N ILE A 161 3.25 7.27 -0.72
CA ILE A 161 3.06 8.68 -1.08
C ILE A 161 3.73 9.65 -0.08
N TRP A 162 3.81 9.27 1.19
CA TRP A 162 4.55 10.04 2.19
C TRP A 162 6.07 9.84 2.06
N THR A 163 6.52 8.63 1.70
CA THR A 163 7.93 8.30 1.46
C THR A 163 8.53 9.18 0.38
N VAL A 164 7.86 9.34 -0.77
CA VAL A 164 8.38 10.18 -1.87
C VAL A 164 8.43 11.67 -1.52
N GLN A 165 7.72 12.09 -0.47
CA GLN A 165 7.70 13.49 -0.01
C GLN A 165 8.54 13.71 1.25
N ALA A 166 9.24 12.68 1.73
CA ALA A 166 10.09 12.76 2.91
C ALA A 166 11.35 13.59 2.61
N ARG A 167 11.71 14.48 3.55
CA ARG A 167 12.85 15.39 3.39
C ARG A 167 14.19 14.80 3.88
N GLY A 168 14.17 13.62 4.50
CA GLY A 168 15.36 13.00 5.09
C GLY A 168 15.32 11.48 5.02
N ALA A 169 16.50 10.87 5.15
CA ALA A 169 16.67 9.42 5.03
C ALA A 169 15.80 8.64 6.01
N LEU A 170 15.62 9.12 7.24
CA LEU A 170 14.77 8.46 8.24
C LEU A 170 13.32 8.33 7.76
N GLY A 171 12.73 9.40 7.21
CA GLY A 171 11.36 9.34 6.69
C GLY A 171 11.22 8.39 5.50
N VAL A 172 12.24 8.33 4.64
CA VAL A 172 12.28 7.37 3.52
C VAL A 172 12.39 5.93 4.02
N VAL A 173 13.26 5.68 5.01
CA VAL A 173 13.45 4.36 5.62
C VAL A 173 12.17 3.88 6.29
N LEU A 174 11.58 4.69 7.17
CA LEU A 174 10.36 4.33 7.90
C LEU A 174 9.19 4.12 6.94
N GLY A 175 9.00 5.02 5.98
CA GLY A 175 7.92 4.89 5.00
C GLY A 175 8.09 3.66 4.10
N THR A 176 9.32 3.35 3.67
CA THR A 176 9.60 2.12 2.91
C THR A 176 9.33 0.87 3.74
N LEU A 177 9.76 0.85 5.00
CA LEU A 177 9.54 -0.27 5.92
C LEU A 177 8.05 -0.54 6.11
N VAL A 178 7.27 0.51 6.38
CA VAL A 178 5.81 0.43 6.54
C VAL A 178 5.17 -0.08 5.25
N ALA A 179 5.56 0.45 4.08
CA ALA A 179 5.01 0.07 2.78
C ALA A 179 5.27 -1.41 2.45
N CYS A 180 6.50 -1.88 2.64
CA CYS A 180 6.89 -3.28 2.40
C CYS A 180 6.19 -4.23 3.38
N GLY A 181 6.13 -3.87 4.66
CA GLY A 181 5.41 -4.64 5.66
C GLY A 181 3.88 -4.62 5.46
N ALA A 182 3.36 -3.69 4.67
CA ALA A 182 1.94 -3.61 4.34
C ALA A 182 1.58 -4.37 3.07
N LYS A 183 2.38 -4.32 2.00
CA LYS A 183 2.12 -5.03 0.73
C LYS A 183 3.40 -5.20 -0.08
N GLU A 184 3.46 -6.21 -0.96
CA GLU A 184 4.63 -6.41 -1.83
C GLU A 184 4.89 -5.21 -2.77
N LEU A 185 3.84 -4.43 -3.07
CA LEU A 185 3.97 -3.19 -3.84
C LEU A 185 4.84 -2.14 -3.14
N GLY A 186 5.08 -2.27 -1.83
CA GLY A 186 6.05 -1.46 -1.10
C GLY A 186 7.46 -1.56 -1.66
N ALA A 187 7.80 -2.67 -2.32
CA ALA A 187 9.07 -2.82 -3.02
C ALA A 187 9.27 -1.78 -4.14
N LEU A 188 8.20 -1.12 -4.62
CA LEU A 188 8.27 0.00 -5.57
C LEU A 188 8.85 1.29 -4.98
N ALA A 189 8.99 1.39 -3.66
CA ALA A 189 9.45 2.59 -2.99
C ALA A 189 10.77 3.17 -3.55
N PRO A 190 11.84 2.41 -3.84
CA PRO A 190 13.09 2.98 -4.32
C PRO A 190 12.92 3.64 -5.69
N ALA A 191 12.17 3.01 -6.60
CA ALA A 191 11.88 3.57 -7.92
C ALA A 191 11.05 4.85 -7.80
N LEU A 192 10.01 4.84 -6.96
CA LEU A 192 9.17 6.02 -6.73
C LEU A 192 9.95 7.17 -6.08
N VAL A 193 10.83 6.88 -5.12
CA VAL A 193 11.69 7.88 -4.48
C VAL A 193 12.74 8.40 -5.46
N ALA A 194 13.28 7.56 -6.35
CA ALA A 194 14.21 8.00 -7.38
C ALA A 194 13.56 8.96 -8.39
N LEU A 195 12.31 8.71 -8.76
CA LEU A 195 11.56 9.51 -9.74
C LEU A 195 10.95 10.79 -9.15
N LEU A 196 10.42 10.72 -7.92
CA LEU A 196 9.59 11.77 -7.35
C LEU A 196 10.15 12.40 -6.07
N GLY A 197 11.14 11.77 -5.45
CA GLY A 197 11.69 12.15 -4.15
C GLY A 197 13.00 12.93 -4.20
N ALA A 198 13.64 13.08 -3.04
CA ALA A 198 14.90 13.79 -2.92
C ALA A 198 16.06 13.01 -3.61
N PRO A 199 16.96 13.70 -4.33
CA PRO A 199 18.08 13.06 -5.02
C PRO A 199 18.91 12.16 -4.08
N GLY A 200 19.20 10.93 -4.53
CA GLY A 200 19.99 9.95 -3.78
C GLY A 200 19.27 9.25 -2.61
N ALA A 201 18.11 9.74 -2.16
CA ALA A 201 17.37 9.13 -1.06
C ALA A 201 16.84 7.73 -1.37
N TRP A 202 16.68 7.39 -2.65
CA TRP A 202 16.29 6.06 -3.12
C TRP A 202 17.23 4.95 -2.66
N ARG A 203 18.51 5.24 -2.40
CA ARG A 203 19.50 4.26 -1.91
C ARG A 203 19.11 3.72 -0.54
N ALA A 204 18.63 4.59 0.35
CA ALA A 204 18.16 4.18 1.67
C ALA A 204 16.90 3.31 1.55
N SER A 205 15.98 3.66 0.66
CA SER A 205 14.80 2.84 0.36
C SER A 205 15.20 1.47 -0.22
N ALA A 206 16.15 1.42 -1.16
CA ALA A 206 16.63 0.18 -1.77
C ALA A 206 17.26 -0.76 -0.74
N ALA A 207 18.03 -0.23 0.21
CA ALA A 207 18.58 -1.01 1.32
C ALA A 207 17.47 -1.64 2.19
N VAL A 208 16.42 -0.88 2.51
CA VAL A 208 15.27 -1.40 3.27
C VAL A 208 14.53 -2.49 2.49
N VAL A 209 14.28 -2.30 1.19
CA VAL A 209 13.63 -3.32 0.36
C VAL A 209 14.47 -4.59 0.30
N ALA A 210 15.79 -4.49 0.15
CA ALA A 210 16.68 -5.65 0.13
C ALA A 210 16.65 -6.43 1.45
N LEU A 211 16.72 -5.73 2.58
CA LEU A 211 16.61 -6.33 3.91
C LEU A 211 15.25 -7.01 4.12
N TRP A 212 14.17 -6.34 3.72
CA TRP A 212 12.83 -6.88 3.83
C TRP A 212 12.64 -8.11 2.92
N LEU A 213 13.16 -8.13 1.70
CA LEU A 213 13.13 -9.31 0.83
C LEU A 213 13.89 -10.50 1.44
N GLY A 214 15.04 -10.24 2.06
CA GLY A 214 15.79 -11.26 2.79
C GLY A 214 15.00 -11.83 3.96
N ALA A 215 14.45 -10.98 4.82
CA ALA A 215 13.64 -11.39 5.96
C ALA A 215 12.37 -12.15 5.53
N ARG A 216 11.69 -11.66 4.48
CA ARG A 216 10.53 -12.32 3.86
C ARG A 216 10.88 -13.72 3.36
N GLY A 217 12.04 -13.87 2.73
CA GLY A 217 12.53 -15.16 2.25
C GLY A 217 12.76 -16.16 3.39
N VAL A 218 13.28 -15.69 4.53
CA VAL A 218 13.48 -16.54 5.72
C VAL A 218 12.14 -16.96 6.32
N VAL A 219 11.24 -16.01 6.56
CA VAL A 219 9.90 -16.28 7.16
C VAL A 219 9.12 -17.29 6.33
N LEU A 220 9.10 -17.13 5.00
CA LEU A 220 8.29 -17.97 4.12
C LEU A 220 9.00 -19.28 3.69
N SER A 221 10.25 -19.52 4.11
CA SER A 221 11.00 -20.72 3.70
C SER A 221 10.63 -21.99 4.48
N GLY A 222 9.98 -21.85 5.65
CA GLY A 222 9.49 -22.98 6.45
C GLY A 222 8.13 -23.53 6.00
N GLU A 223 7.40 -22.79 5.17
CA GLU A 223 6.11 -23.21 4.65
C GLU A 223 6.31 -23.91 3.30
N THR A 224 5.73 -25.11 3.14
CA THR A 224 5.74 -25.87 1.89
C THR A 224 4.82 -25.23 0.85
N ILE A 225 5.14 -23.99 0.47
CA ILE A 225 4.71 -23.45 -0.81
C ILE A 225 5.49 -24.29 -1.83
N GLU A 226 4.80 -25.07 -2.67
CA GLU A 226 5.38 -25.73 -3.84
C GLU A 226 5.97 -24.64 -4.76
N ALA A 227 7.17 -24.18 -4.41
CA ALA A 227 7.90 -23.15 -5.10
C ALA A 227 8.59 -23.80 -6.30
N ALA A 228 7.79 -24.24 -7.27
CA ALA A 228 8.31 -24.46 -8.61
C ALA A 228 8.84 -23.11 -9.13
N GLY A 229 10.12 -23.09 -9.51
CA GLY A 229 10.76 -21.90 -10.05
C GLY A 229 10.06 -21.36 -11.31
N PRO A 230 10.40 -20.13 -11.75
CA PRO A 230 9.77 -19.54 -12.93
C PRO A 230 10.06 -20.39 -14.18
N THR A 231 9.01 -20.85 -14.84
CA THR A 231 9.12 -21.42 -16.18
C THR A 231 9.23 -20.29 -17.20
N ALA A 232 9.90 -20.52 -18.33
CA ALA A 232 9.95 -19.55 -19.43
C ALA A 232 8.54 -19.11 -19.89
N GLN A 233 7.54 -19.97 -19.68
CA GLN A 233 6.14 -19.68 -19.95
C GLN A 233 5.55 -18.63 -19.00
N SER A 234 5.76 -18.74 -17.68
CA SER A 234 5.17 -17.80 -16.73
C SER A 234 5.71 -16.37 -16.88
N VAL A 235 6.97 -16.22 -17.32
CA VAL A 235 7.59 -14.91 -17.62
C VAL A 235 6.97 -14.28 -18.87
N ARG A 236 6.75 -15.04 -19.95
CA ARG A 236 6.09 -14.53 -21.17
C ARG A 236 4.64 -14.14 -20.91
N GLU A 237 3.94 -14.92 -20.09
CA GLU A 237 2.55 -14.66 -19.73
C GLU A 237 2.39 -13.43 -18.81
N ALA A 238 3.38 -13.08 -17.99
CA ALA A 238 3.30 -11.91 -17.10
C ALA A 238 3.12 -10.59 -17.87
N GLY A 239 3.83 -10.41 -18.99
CA GLY A 239 3.65 -9.24 -19.86
C GLY A 239 2.27 -9.19 -20.52
N ALA A 240 1.77 -10.33 -20.98
CA ALA A 240 0.42 -10.46 -21.53
C ALA A 240 -0.66 -10.19 -20.46
N ARG A 241 -0.46 -10.66 -19.22
CA ARG A 241 -1.34 -10.39 -18.06
C ARG A 241 -1.38 -8.91 -17.73
N ALA A 242 -0.23 -8.24 -17.69
CA ALA A 242 -0.15 -6.80 -17.44
C ALA A 242 -0.87 -6.00 -18.53
N ALA A 243 -0.64 -6.32 -19.81
CA ALA A 243 -1.32 -5.68 -20.93
C ALA A 243 -2.84 -5.93 -20.90
N TRP A 244 -3.27 -7.16 -20.57
CA TRP A 244 -4.68 -7.50 -20.45
C TRP A 244 -5.37 -6.77 -19.28
N LEU A 245 -4.74 -6.71 -18.11
CA LEU A 245 -5.25 -5.95 -16.96
C LEU A 245 -5.32 -4.44 -17.26
N PHE A 246 -4.29 -3.90 -17.94
CA PHE A 246 -4.25 -2.49 -18.32
C PHE A 246 -5.36 -2.12 -19.32
N THR A 247 -5.58 -2.96 -20.33
CA THR A 247 -6.69 -2.77 -21.28
C THR A 247 -8.06 -2.89 -20.61
N ARG A 248 -8.22 -3.79 -19.63
CA ARG A 248 -9.44 -3.92 -18.82
C ARG A 248 -9.69 -2.72 -17.89
N ALA A 249 -8.63 -2.12 -17.35
CA ALA A 249 -8.73 -0.90 -16.54
C ALA A 249 -9.25 0.30 -17.35
N LEU A 250 -8.97 0.33 -18.66
CA LEU A 250 -9.42 1.37 -19.58
C LEU A 250 -10.79 1.08 -20.22
N ALA A 251 -11.20 -0.19 -20.29
CA ALA A 251 -12.47 -0.62 -20.87
C ALA A 251 -13.06 -1.81 -20.07
N PRO A 252 -13.91 -1.56 -19.06
CA PRO A 252 -14.48 -2.61 -18.22
C PRO A 252 -15.65 -3.29 -18.93
N THR A 253 -15.37 -4.19 -19.88
CA THR A 253 -16.39 -5.11 -20.43
C THR A 253 -16.44 -6.41 -19.64
N ALA A 254 -17.54 -7.15 -19.72
CA ALA A 254 -17.81 -8.37 -18.94
C ALA A 254 -16.69 -9.44 -19.02
N LEU A 255 -16.59 -10.23 -17.94
CA LEU A 255 -15.68 -11.37 -17.81
C LEU A 255 -15.95 -12.36 -18.96
N ALA A 256 -14.94 -12.64 -19.78
CA ALA A 256 -14.99 -13.81 -20.64
C ALA A 256 -14.74 -15.03 -19.74
N PRO A 257 -15.71 -15.97 -19.59
CA PRO A 257 -15.50 -17.17 -18.78
C PRO A 257 -14.47 -18.05 -19.51
N GLY A 258 -13.38 -18.42 -18.83
CA GLY A 258 -12.42 -19.42 -19.36
C GLY A 258 -10.94 -19.18 -19.10
N LEU A 259 -10.54 -18.05 -18.48
CA LEU A 259 -9.13 -17.80 -18.19
C LEU A 259 -8.71 -18.45 -16.85
N THR A 260 -8.42 -19.74 -16.86
CA THR A 260 -7.75 -20.41 -15.73
C THR A 260 -6.26 -20.06 -15.77
N LEU A 261 -5.80 -19.20 -14.85
CA LEU A 261 -4.41 -18.75 -14.80
C LEU A 261 -3.62 -19.44 -13.68
N PRO A 262 -2.38 -19.91 -13.94
CA PRO A 262 -1.51 -20.46 -12.91
C PRO A 262 -0.91 -19.36 -12.00
N PRO A 263 -0.65 -19.68 -10.70
CA PRO A 263 -0.20 -18.73 -9.67
C PRO A 263 1.18 -18.13 -9.95
N VAL A 264 1.40 -16.91 -9.44
CA VAL A 264 2.65 -16.13 -9.55
C VAL A 264 3.54 -16.46 -8.35
N SER A 265 4.82 -16.80 -8.56
CA SER A 265 5.74 -17.24 -7.49
C SER A 265 6.68 -16.11 -7.01
N GLY A 266 7.05 -16.11 -5.73
CA GLY A 266 7.82 -15.04 -5.07
C GLY A 266 9.18 -14.72 -5.70
N THR A 267 9.80 -15.68 -6.38
CA THR A 267 11.08 -15.49 -7.10
C THR A 267 10.92 -14.59 -8.33
N GLN A 268 9.71 -14.50 -8.92
CA GLN A 268 9.42 -13.62 -10.05
C GLN A 268 9.48 -12.14 -9.64
N ALA A 269 9.04 -11.83 -8.42
CA ALA A 269 9.16 -10.49 -7.86
C ALA A 269 10.64 -10.12 -7.68
N VAL A 270 11.45 -11.03 -7.12
CA VAL A 270 12.89 -10.78 -6.87
C VAL A 270 13.68 -10.58 -8.16
N LEU A 271 13.47 -11.43 -9.17
CA LEU A 271 14.17 -11.30 -10.45
C LEU A 271 13.71 -10.07 -11.26
N GLY A 272 12.43 -9.69 -11.18
CA GLY A 272 11.94 -8.43 -11.72
C GLY A 272 12.63 -7.23 -11.08
N TRP A 273 12.83 -7.27 -9.76
CA TRP A 273 13.55 -6.21 -9.04
C TRP A 273 15.03 -6.13 -9.40
N LEU A 274 15.71 -7.27 -9.51
CA LEU A 274 17.12 -7.31 -9.94
C LEU A 274 17.30 -6.78 -11.37
N ALA A 275 16.35 -7.06 -12.28
CA ALA A 275 16.36 -6.51 -13.63
C ALA A 275 16.15 -4.99 -13.65
N VAL A 276 15.24 -4.46 -12.83
CA VAL A 276 15.04 -3.00 -12.68
C VAL A 276 16.29 -2.34 -12.09
N VAL A 277 16.93 -2.94 -11.07
CA VAL A 277 18.18 -2.43 -10.49
C VAL A 277 19.31 -2.44 -11.52
N ALA A 278 19.44 -3.51 -12.32
CA ALA A 278 20.45 -3.59 -13.37
C ALA A 278 20.24 -2.55 -14.49
N LEU A 279 18.99 -2.35 -14.93
CA LEU A 279 18.64 -1.37 -15.95
C LEU A 279 18.84 0.09 -15.46
N THR A 280 18.55 0.35 -14.20
CA THR A 280 18.78 1.67 -13.58
C THR A 280 20.26 1.95 -13.31
N ALA A 281 21.05 0.92 -12.97
CA ALA A 281 22.51 1.04 -12.85
C ALA A 281 23.19 1.30 -14.20
N ALA A 282 22.74 0.65 -15.27
CA ALA A 282 23.25 0.83 -16.63
C ALA A 282 22.97 2.23 -17.20
N GLY A 283 21.86 2.87 -16.80
CA GLY A 283 21.51 4.24 -17.22
C GLY A 283 22.37 5.36 -16.60
N SER A 284 23.18 5.05 -15.59
CA SER A 284 24.01 6.05 -14.87
C SER A 284 25.42 6.25 -15.45
N GLY A 285 25.81 5.49 -16.48
CA GLY A 285 27.14 5.58 -17.10
C GLY A 285 27.25 6.51 -18.32
N GLY A 286 26.17 7.18 -18.73
CA GLY A 286 26.08 7.81 -20.06
C GLY A 286 26.19 9.35 -20.12
N THR A 287 26.12 10.09 -19.02
CA THR A 287 26.16 11.57 -19.06
C THR A 287 27.44 12.10 -18.44
N GLY A 288 28.54 11.94 -19.17
CA GLY A 288 29.84 12.44 -18.75
C GLY A 288 30.90 12.28 -19.81
N ARG A 289 30.67 12.84 -21.02
CA ARG A 289 31.67 13.34 -21.98
C ARG A 289 31.03 13.64 -23.33
N ALA A 290 30.71 14.92 -23.55
CA ALA A 290 30.98 15.71 -24.76
C ALA A 290 30.57 17.15 -24.45
#